data_AF-A0A2P2GCR0-F1
#
_entry.id   AF-A0A2P2GCR0-F1
#
_cell.length_a   1.000
_cell.length_b   1.000
_cell.length_c   1.000
_cell.angle_alpha   90.00
_cell.angle_beta   90.00
_cell.angle_gamma   90.00
#
_symmetry.space_group_name_H-M   'P 1'
#
loop_
_entity.id
_entity.type
_entity.pdbx_description
1 polymer ?
#
loop_
_entity_poly.entity_id
_entity_poly.type
_entity_poly.pdbx_seq_one_letter_code
_entity_poly.pdbx_strand_id
1 'polypeptide(L)' 'MTARARLARALREAGVPDELYWIEGAHEPAPTPPDFVYLRASPDGAGWETGVYERGAHHPVARHATEAAACAHLRALAL' A
#
# COMPACT_ATOMS: atom_id res chain seq x y z
N MET A 1 12.47 7.72 -9.94
CA MET A 1 11.11 7.36 -9.50
C MET A 1 11.12 5.93 -8.97
N THR A 2 10.74 5.72 -7.71
CA THR A 2 10.73 4.41 -7.02
C THR A 2 9.57 3.52 -7.51
N ALA A 3 9.54 2.24 -7.14
CA ALA A 3 8.42 1.36 -7.53
C ALA A 3 7.13 1.81 -6.85
N ARG A 4 7.20 2.20 -5.57
CA ARG A 4 6.09 2.83 -4.83
C ARG A 4 5.53 4.09 -5.50
N ALA A 5 6.38 5.00 -5.98
CA ALA A 5 5.93 6.20 -6.69
C ALA A 5 5.24 5.88 -8.02
N ARG A 6 5.73 4.84 -8.75
CA ARG A 6 5.06 4.35 -9.96
C ARG A 6 3.69 3.74 -9.65
N LEU A 7 3.59 3.00 -8.55
CA LEU A 7 2.33 2.40 -8.10
C LEU A 7 1.29 3.46 -7.75
N ALA A 8 1.65 4.44 -6.92
CA ALA A 8 0.73 5.53 -6.57
C ALA A 8 0.19 6.26 -7.81
N ARG A 9 1.06 6.52 -8.79
CA ARG A 9 0.63 7.09 -10.08
C ARG A 9 -0.33 6.16 -10.84
N ALA A 10 -0.01 4.87 -10.93
CA ALA A 10 -0.82 3.90 -11.63
C ALA A 10 -2.23 3.72 -11.01
N LEU A 11 -2.35 3.78 -9.68
CA LEU A 11 -3.64 3.72 -8.99
C LEU A 11 -4.51 4.95 -9.30
N ARG A 12 -3.91 6.15 -9.28
CA ARG A 12 -4.60 7.38 -9.70
C ARG A 12 -5.02 7.35 -11.17
N GLU A 13 -4.14 6.89 -12.06
CA GLU A 13 -4.45 6.73 -13.49
C GLU A 13 -5.57 5.70 -13.72
N ALA A 14 -5.74 4.72 -12.82
CA ALA A 14 -6.83 3.76 -12.83
C ALA A 14 -8.12 4.25 -12.15
N GLY A 15 -8.13 5.46 -11.57
CA GLY A 15 -9.30 6.04 -10.91
C GLY A 15 -9.57 5.49 -9.51
N VAL A 16 -8.60 4.84 -8.86
CA VAL A 16 -8.73 4.41 -7.47
C VAL A 16 -8.73 5.65 -6.56
N PRO A 17 -9.76 5.85 -5.71
CA PRO A 17 -9.80 6.98 -4.79
C PRO A 17 -8.61 7.00 -3.83
N ASP A 18 -8.08 8.19 -3.56
CA ASP A 18 -6.86 8.38 -2.76
C ASP A 18 -7.03 7.94 -1.30
N GLU A 19 -8.26 7.89 -0.79
CA GLU A 19 -8.61 7.38 0.53
C GLU A 19 -8.48 5.85 0.66
N LEU A 20 -8.46 5.10 -0.45
CA LEU A 20 -8.49 3.63 -0.39
C LEU A 20 -7.10 2.99 -0.23
N TYR A 21 -6.02 3.75 -0.28
CA TYR A 21 -4.68 3.20 -0.19
C TYR A 21 -3.69 4.09 0.58
N TRP A 22 -2.75 3.48 1.27
CA TRP A 22 -1.55 4.11 1.83
C TRP A 22 -0.30 3.39 1.31
N ILE A 23 0.68 4.15 0.82
CA ILE A 23 1.93 3.62 0.31
C ILE A 23 3.05 4.37 1.02
N GLU A 24 3.76 3.67 1.91
CA GLU A 24 4.83 4.26 2.71
C GLU A 24 5.76 5.13 1.87
N GLY A 25 5.94 6.39 2.25
CA GLY A 25 6.83 7.34 1.57
C GLY A 25 6.43 7.73 0.14
N ALA A 26 5.23 7.37 -0.34
CA ALA A 26 4.74 7.72 -1.67
C ALA A 26 3.32 8.31 -1.69
N HIS A 27 2.43 7.86 -0.81
CA HIS A 27 1.07 8.40 -0.70
C HIS A 27 0.50 8.13 0.69
N GLU A 28 -0.17 9.12 1.27
CA GLU A 28 -0.86 9.00 2.54
C GLU A 28 -2.25 9.67 2.46
N PRO A 29 -3.34 8.94 2.77
CA PRO A 29 -4.67 9.51 2.74
C PRO A 29 -4.87 10.45 3.93
N ALA A 30 -5.44 11.63 3.66
CA ALA A 30 -5.68 12.67 4.66
C ALA A 30 -7.08 13.30 4.47
N PRO A 31 -7.96 13.27 5.50
CA PRO A 31 -7.76 12.66 6.82
C PRO A 31 -7.63 11.13 6.73
N THR A 32 -7.10 10.49 7.78
CA THR A 32 -6.97 9.02 7.83
C THR A 32 -8.37 8.39 7.77
N PRO A 33 -8.69 7.60 6.72
CA PRO A 33 -9.97 6.92 6.61
C PRO A 33 -10.00 5.72 7.57
N PRO A 34 -11.21 5.19 7.89
CA PRO A 34 -11.32 4.03 8.75
C PRO A 34 -10.70 2.79 8.10
N ASP A 35 -10.80 2.66 6.76
CA ASP A 35 -10.40 1.46 6.03
C ASP A 35 -9.59 1.83 4.77
N PHE A 36 -8.44 1.18 4.53
CA PHE A 36 -7.62 1.30 3.32
C PHE A 36 -6.64 0.13 3.15
N VAL A 37 -6.20 -0.16 1.94
CA VAL A 37 -5.10 -1.12 1.71
C VAL A 37 -3.75 -0.44 1.90
N TYR A 38 -2.74 -1.17 2.35
CA TYR A 38 -1.43 -0.60 2.60
C TYR A 38 -0.25 -1.38 2.01
N LEU A 39 0.84 -0.65 1.76
CA LEU A 39 2.18 -1.18 1.51
C LEU A 39 3.20 -0.45 2.39
N ARG A 40 4.02 -1.22 3.13
CA ARG A 40 5.17 -0.73 3.91
C ARG A 40 6.35 -1.69 3.92
N ALA A 41 7.51 -1.19 4.32
CA ALA A 41 8.60 -2.04 4.80
C ALA A 41 8.13 -2.89 5.99
N SER A 42 8.57 -4.14 6.03
CA SER A 42 8.23 -5.04 7.13
C SER A 42 8.80 -4.51 8.45
N PRO A 43 8.06 -4.51 9.57
CA PRO A 43 8.53 -4.02 10.86
C PRO A 43 9.78 -4.75 11.39
N ASP A 44 10.00 -5.99 10.97
CA ASP A 44 11.18 -6.79 11.31
C ASP A 44 12.42 -6.44 10.46
N GLY A 45 12.31 -5.47 9.54
CA GLY A 45 13.38 -5.02 8.65
C GLY A 45 13.68 -5.97 7.50
N ALA A 46 12.95 -7.09 7.38
CA ALA A 46 13.18 -8.11 6.37
C ALA A 46 12.07 -8.08 5.30
N GLY A 47 12.21 -7.16 4.35
CA GLY A 47 11.37 -7.09 3.17
C GLY A 47 10.17 -6.16 3.32
N TRP A 48 9.05 -6.54 2.73
CA TRP A 48 7.89 -5.69 2.52
C TRP A 48 6.61 -6.40 2.92
N GLU A 49 5.64 -5.64 3.38
CA GLU A 49 4.32 -6.12 3.78
C GLU A 49 3.24 -5.35 3.05
N THR A 50 2.20 -6.06 2.66
CA THR A 50 0.92 -5.47 2.27
C THR A 50 -0.19 -5.98 3.15
N GLY A 51 -1.23 -5.18 3.35
CA GLY A 51 -2.36 -5.56 4.17
C GLY A 51 -3.51 -4.58 4.08
N VAL A 52 -4.43 -4.70 5.01
CA VAL A 52 -5.54 -3.76 5.19
C VAL A 52 -5.37 -3.04 6.51
N TYR A 53 -5.66 -1.75 6.52
CA TYR A 53 -5.93 -1.02 7.73
C TYR A 53 -7.44 -1.00 7.90
N GLU A 54 -7.92 -1.41 9.07
CA GLU A 54 -9.35 -1.40 9.39
C GLU A 54 -9.53 -0.86 10.80
N ARG A 55 -10.34 0.18 10.93
CA ARG A 55 -10.81 0.74 12.22
C ARG A 55 -9.71 1.00 13.24
N GLY A 56 -8.54 1.48 12.80
CA GLY A 56 -7.44 1.75 13.73
C GLY A 56 -6.30 0.74 13.71
N ALA A 57 -6.46 -0.41 13.05
CA ALA A 57 -5.56 -1.55 13.15
C ALA A 57 -5.00 -1.99 11.80
N HIS A 58 -3.71 -2.34 11.76
CA HIS A 58 -3.08 -2.98 10.60
C HIS A 58 -3.26 -4.50 10.67
N HIS A 59 -3.78 -5.06 9.59
CA HIS A 59 -3.92 -6.49 9.35
C HIS A 59 -3.04 -6.91 8.17
N PRO A 60 -1.84 -7.46 8.41
CA PRO A 60 -0.98 -8.00 7.37
C PRO A 60 -1.68 -9.09 6.56
N VAL A 61 -1.65 -8.97 5.23
CA VAL A 61 -2.18 -10.00 4.31
C VAL A 61 -1.05 -10.82 3.70
N ALA A 62 0.04 -10.17 3.29
CA ALA A 62 1.16 -10.84 2.65
C ALA A 62 2.50 -10.17 2.94
N ARG A 63 3.56 -10.99 3.00
CA ARG A 63 4.96 -10.55 3.05
C ARG A 63 5.66 -10.86 1.74
N HIS A 64 6.55 -9.96 1.33
CA HIS A 64 7.27 -10.03 0.07
C HIS A 64 8.74 -9.72 0.28
N ALA A 65 9.62 -10.45 -0.40
CA ALA A 65 11.06 -10.21 -0.34
C ALA A 65 11.48 -8.89 -1.03
N THR A 66 10.66 -8.36 -1.96
CA THR A 66 11.02 -7.20 -2.78
C THR A 66 9.91 -6.15 -2.81
N GLU A 67 10.30 -4.87 -2.95
CA GLU A 67 9.37 -3.75 -3.12
C GLU A 67 8.47 -3.96 -4.35
N ALA A 68 9.05 -4.49 -5.44
CA ALA A 68 8.33 -4.72 -6.69
C ALA A 68 7.22 -5.77 -6.53
N ALA A 69 7.48 -6.88 -5.83
CA ALA A 69 6.46 -7.90 -5.58
C ALA A 69 5.34 -7.36 -4.67
N ALA A 70 5.68 -6.58 -3.65
CA ALA A 70 4.69 -5.91 -2.80
C ALA A 70 3.85 -4.90 -3.60
N CYS A 71 4.46 -4.14 -4.50
CA CYS A 71 3.73 -3.19 -5.36
C CYS A 71 2.74 -3.91 -6.29
N ALA A 72 3.15 -5.05 -6.87
CA ALA A 72 2.26 -5.85 -7.71
C ALA A 72 1.08 -6.41 -6.91
N HIS A 73 1.32 -6.88 -5.69
CA HIS A 73 0.27 -7.39 -4.82
C HIS A 73 -0.70 -6.29 -4.36
N LEU A 74 -0.20 -5.13 -3.93
CA LEU A 74 -1.07 -4.01 -3.55
C LEU A 74 -1.98 -3.57 -4.70
N ARG A 75 -1.44 -3.52 -5.94
CA ARG A 75 -2.24 -3.21 -7.11
C ARG A 75 -3.40 -4.19 -7.31
N ALA A 76 -3.19 -5.47 -7.02
CA ALA A 76 -4.24 -6.49 -7.10
C ALA A 76 -5.28 -6.39 -5.96
N LEU A 77 -4.91 -5.80 -4.81
CA LEU A 77 -5.86 -5.54 -3.72
C LEU A 77 -6.72 -4.29 -3.98
N ALA A 78 -6.21 -3.33 -4.76
CA ALA A 78 -6.82 -2.01 -4.96
C ALA A 78 -7.69 -1.89 -6.23
N LEU A 79 -7.68 -2.90 -7.11
CA LEU A 79 -8.44 -2.97 -8.37
C LEU A 79 -9.47 -4.08 -8.32
#